data_AF-A0A0Q4DJX8-F1
#
_entry.id   AF-A0A0Q4DJX8-F1
#
_cell.length_a   1.000
_cell.length_b   1.000
_cell.length_c   1.000
_cell.angle_alpha   90.00
_cell.angle_beta   90.00
_cell.angle_gamma   90.00
#
_symmetry.space_group_name_H-M   'P 1'
#
loop_
_entity.id
_entity.type
_entity.pdbx_description
1 polymer ?
#
loop_
_entity_poly.entity_id
_entity_poly.type
_entity_poly.pdbx_seq_one_letter_code
_entity_poly.pdbx_strand_id
1 'polypeptide(L)'
;MTSDLDLTNVPRFLAHLEPRDAEAAALARALLDAGHPVVEFWGPEQMDVWRLKIRSGEAVVRFGIERGFSDGVAVARDTESITYDDFIPAGLVIFAWARALAVPFTMTDLEPGKVPLLPHGLWAIRWAGAGHLGTVERVYGAWWGSHWMKTIPGPRPRVDEAARRALIAEGLAAMEAAVKSS
;
A
#
# COMPACT_ATOMS: atom_id res chain seq x y z
N MET A 1 -3.51 0.38 -29.32
CA MET A 1 -3.26 -1.07 -29.49
C MET A 1 -2.92 -1.61 -28.11
N THR A 2 -3.88 -2.19 -27.41
CA THR A 2 -3.61 -3.00 -26.22
C THR A 2 -2.91 -4.25 -26.74
N SER A 3 -1.60 -4.38 -26.52
CA SER A 3 -0.98 -5.70 -26.64
C SER A 3 -1.69 -6.60 -25.64
N ASP A 4 -2.11 -7.79 -26.06
CA ASP A 4 -2.68 -8.76 -25.15
C ASP A 4 -1.71 -8.97 -23.98
N LEU A 5 -2.20 -8.79 -22.75
CA LEU A 5 -1.41 -9.03 -21.55
C LEU A 5 -1.07 -10.52 -21.47
N ASP A 6 0.21 -10.87 -21.49
CA ASP A 6 0.64 -12.25 -21.25
C ASP A 6 0.58 -12.57 -19.75
N LEU A 7 -0.51 -13.22 -19.33
CA LEU A 7 -0.74 -13.61 -17.95
C LEU A 7 -0.20 -15.01 -17.62
N THR A 8 0.46 -15.69 -18.58
CA THR A 8 0.94 -17.07 -18.43
C THR A 8 1.91 -17.22 -17.23
N ASN A 9 2.67 -16.17 -16.93
CA ASN A 9 3.67 -16.18 -15.85
C ASN A 9 3.14 -15.66 -14.49
N VAL A 10 1.85 -15.31 -14.35
CA VAL A 10 1.29 -14.86 -13.06
C VAL A 10 1.45 -15.91 -11.95
N PRO A 11 1.16 -17.22 -12.16
CA PRO A 11 1.39 -18.22 -11.12
C PRO A 11 2.85 -18.31 -10.67
N ARG A 12 3.79 -18.15 -11.62
CA ARG A 12 5.23 -18.13 -11.33
C ARG A 12 5.62 -16.90 -10.52
N PHE A 13 5.07 -15.73 -10.84
CA PHE A 13 5.26 -14.52 -10.04
C PHE A 13 4.78 -14.72 -8.59
N LEU A 14 3.58 -15.27 -8.39
CA LEU A 14 3.03 -15.47 -7.05
C LEU A 14 3.87 -16.47 -6.22
N ALA A 15 4.30 -17.57 -6.83
CA ALA A 15 5.20 -18.53 -6.20
C ALA A 15 6.57 -17.92 -5.87
N HIS A 16 7.01 -16.93 -6.64
CA HIS A 16 8.25 -16.20 -6.41
C HIS A 16 8.13 -15.12 -5.35
N LEU A 17 6.97 -14.45 -5.26
CA LEU A 17 6.69 -13.43 -4.23
C LEU A 17 6.52 -14.04 -2.84
N GLU A 18 5.86 -15.19 -2.73
CA GLU A 18 5.53 -15.85 -1.45
C GLU A 18 6.71 -16.02 -0.46
N PRO A 19 7.89 -16.53 -0.84
CA PRO A 19 9.02 -16.63 0.09
C PRO A 19 9.62 -15.28 0.51
N ARG A 20 9.29 -14.18 -0.19
CA ARG A 20 9.78 -12.82 0.08
C ARG A 20 8.78 -12.01 0.90
N ASP A 21 7.50 -12.20 0.60
CA ASP A 21 6.38 -11.48 1.19
C ASP A 21 5.11 -12.33 1.05
N ALA A 22 4.92 -13.23 2.02
CA ALA A 22 3.82 -14.18 2.03
C ALA A 22 2.45 -13.48 2.07
N GLU A 23 2.36 -12.35 2.77
CA GLU A 23 1.09 -11.60 2.88
C GLU A 23 0.74 -10.89 1.57
N ALA A 24 1.73 -10.28 0.89
CA ALA A 24 1.51 -9.69 -0.43
C ALA A 24 1.09 -10.75 -1.45
N ALA A 25 1.75 -11.92 -1.46
CA ALA A 25 1.38 -13.04 -2.33
C ALA A 25 -0.05 -13.55 -2.05
N ALA A 26 -0.41 -13.69 -0.77
CA ALA A 26 -1.74 -14.13 -0.37
C ALA A 26 -2.82 -13.09 -0.73
N LEU A 27 -2.55 -11.80 -0.55
CA LEU A 27 -3.46 -10.73 -0.95
C LEU A 27 -3.64 -10.66 -2.47
N ALA A 28 -2.56 -10.82 -3.25
CA ALA A 28 -2.64 -10.89 -4.71
C ALA A 28 -3.50 -12.08 -5.16
N ARG A 29 -3.30 -13.27 -4.58
CA ARG A 29 -4.16 -14.45 -4.82
C ARG A 29 -5.61 -14.13 -4.50
N ALA A 30 -5.90 -13.55 -3.33
CA ALA A 30 -7.26 -13.23 -2.92
C ALA A 30 -7.98 -12.24 -3.86
N LEU A 31 -7.24 -11.28 -4.44
CA LEU A 31 -7.81 -10.38 -5.45
C LEU A 31 -8.09 -11.10 -6.77
N LEU A 32 -7.16 -11.95 -7.23
CA LEU A 32 -7.35 -12.73 -8.46
C LEU A 32 -8.51 -13.72 -8.34
N ASP A 33 -8.60 -14.45 -7.22
CA ASP A 33 -9.67 -15.40 -6.92
C ASP A 33 -11.04 -14.71 -6.83
N ALA A 34 -11.06 -13.44 -6.44
CA ALA A 34 -12.25 -12.59 -6.45
C ALA A 34 -12.61 -12.03 -7.84
N GLY A 35 -11.88 -12.40 -8.89
CA GLY A 35 -12.16 -12.01 -10.28
C GLY A 35 -11.72 -10.59 -10.63
N HIS A 36 -10.85 -9.96 -9.82
CA HIS A 36 -10.32 -8.64 -10.14
C HIS A 36 -9.40 -8.70 -11.37
N PRO A 37 -9.58 -7.83 -12.38
CA PRO A 37 -8.80 -7.91 -13.62
C PRO A 37 -7.36 -7.45 -13.40
N VAL A 38 -6.42 -8.19 -14.00
CA VAL A 38 -5.03 -7.76 -14.15
C VAL A 38 -4.97 -6.67 -15.21
N VAL A 39 -4.34 -5.54 -14.89
CA VAL A 39 -4.23 -4.38 -15.81
C VAL A 39 -2.80 -4.15 -16.29
N GLU A 40 -1.81 -4.66 -15.56
CA GLU A 40 -0.41 -4.68 -15.97
C GLU A 40 0.23 -5.92 -15.38
N PHE A 41 0.99 -6.64 -16.20
CA PHE A 41 1.86 -7.69 -15.73
C PHE A 41 3.15 -7.66 -16.53
N TRP A 42 4.27 -7.68 -15.83
CA TRP A 42 5.60 -7.60 -16.41
C TRP A 42 6.55 -8.46 -15.57
N GLY A 43 7.38 -9.28 -16.23
CA GLY A 43 8.51 -10.01 -15.63
C GLY A 43 8.52 -11.49 -15.99
N PRO A 44 9.63 -12.22 -15.74
CA PRO A 44 10.87 -11.74 -15.12
C PRO A 44 11.74 -10.91 -16.07
N GLU A 45 12.36 -9.85 -15.55
CA GLU A 45 13.43 -9.09 -16.22
C GLU A 45 14.82 -9.34 -15.63
N GLN A 46 15.83 -8.70 -16.24
CA GLN A 46 17.15 -8.56 -15.63
C GLN A 46 17.05 -8.08 -14.17
N MET A 47 17.89 -8.66 -13.32
CA MET A 47 17.94 -8.39 -11.88
C MET A 47 16.66 -8.79 -11.09
N ASP A 48 15.90 -9.78 -11.55
CA ASP A 48 14.75 -10.31 -10.81
C ASP A 48 13.66 -9.25 -10.56
N VAL A 49 13.36 -8.45 -11.58
CA VAL A 49 12.30 -7.43 -11.52
C VAL A 49 10.99 -8.02 -12.03
N TRP A 50 9.95 -7.86 -11.22
CA TRP A 50 8.58 -8.29 -11.51
C TRP A 50 7.57 -7.22 -11.09
N ARG A 51 6.45 -7.16 -11.80
CA ARG A 51 5.35 -6.28 -11.44
C ARG A 51 4.01 -6.88 -11.84
N LEU A 52 3.06 -6.79 -10.93
CA LEU A 52 1.66 -7.12 -11.14
C LEU A 52 0.81 -5.94 -10.68
N LYS A 53 -0.10 -5.46 -11.52
CA LYS A 53 -1.15 -4.51 -11.15
C LYS A 53 -2.52 -5.12 -11.34
N ILE A 54 -3.35 -5.06 -10.29
CA ILE A 54 -4.72 -5.58 -10.29
C ILE A 54 -5.68 -4.42 -10.02
N ARG A 55 -6.75 -4.30 -10.81
CA ARG A 55 -7.78 -3.27 -10.60
C ARG A 55 -8.89 -3.76 -9.67
N SER A 56 -9.25 -2.92 -8.71
CA SER A 56 -10.39 -3.08 -7.82
C SER A 56 -11.20 -1.80 -7.80
N GLY A 57 -12.30 -1.76 -8.57
CA GLY A 57 -13.09 -0.53 -8.76
C GLY A 57 -12.22 0.60 -9.34
N GLU A 58 -12.22 1.75 -8.68
CA GLU A 58 -11.39 2.93 -9.02
C GLU A 58 -9.92 2.79 -8.57
N ALA A 59 -9.54 1.72 -7.89
CA ALA A 59 -8.20 1.53 -7.36
C ALA A 59 -7.38 0.53 -8.19
N VAL A 60 -6.08 0.78 -8.29
CA VAL A 60 -5.08 -0.14 -8.84
C VAL A 60 -4.12 -0.55 -7.73
N VAL A 61 -3.99 -1.84 -7.52
CA VAL A 61 -3.10 -2.45 -6.51
C VAL A 61 -1.86 -2.97 -7.20
N ARG A 62 -0.69 -2.48 -6.79
CA ARG A 62 0.62 -2.90 -7.28
C ARG A 62 1.26 -3.89 -6.31
N PHE A 63 1.80 -4.96 -6.89
CA PHE A 63 2.73 -5.89 -6.27
C PHE A 63 4.03 -5.85 -7.09
N GLY A 64 5.17 -5.77 -6.42
CA GLY A 64 6.47 -5.64 -7.08
C GLY A 64 7.54 -6.51 -6.42
N ILE A 65 8.47 -6.98 -7.24
CA ILE A 65 9.76 -7.48 -6.79
C ILE A 65 10.82 -6.69 -7.52
N GLU A 66 11.78 -6.15 -6.80
CA GLU A 66 12.97 -5.51 -7.37
C GLU A 66 14.22 -6.10 -6.71
N ARG A 67 15.18 -6.56 -7.54
CA ARG A 67 16.48 -7.06 -7.07
C ARG A 67 16.37 -8.17 -6.02
N GLY A 68 15.32 -8.98 -6.14
CA GLY A 68 15.05 -10.08 -5.22
C GLY A 68 14.30 -9.71 -3.94
N PHE A 69 13.90 -8.45 -3.74
CA PHE A 69 13.12 -7.99 -2.58
C PHE A 69 11.69 -7.65 -2.99
N SER A 70 10.73 -7.87 -2.08
CA SER A 70 9.36 -7.34 -2.25
C SER A 70 9.38 -5.82 -2.12
N ASP A 71 8.71 -5.13 -3.04
CA ASP A 71 8.48 -3.68 -2.93
C ASP A 71 7.28 -3.35 -2.02
N GLY A 72 6.70 -4.37 -1.39
CA GLY A 72 5.44 -4.28 -0.66
C GLY A 72 4.23 -4.11 -1.58
N VAL A 73 3.09 -3.81 -0.96
CA VAL A 73 1.83 -3.57 -1.67
C VAL A 73 1.49 -2.09 -1.62
N ALA A 74 1.17 -1.52 -2.76
CA ALA A 74 0.76 -0.14 -2.86
C ALA A 74 -0.49 0.02 -3.72
N VAL A 75 -1.25 1.09 -3.50
CA VAL A 75 -2.54 1.35 -4.12
C VAL A 75 -2.53 2.76 -4.69
N ALA A 76 -2.99 2.92 -5.93
CA ALA A 76 -3.19 4.21 -6.56
C ALA A 76 -4.62 4.31 -7.13
N ARG A 77 -5.02 5.52 -7.50
CA ARG A 77 -6.21 5.74 -8.31
C ARG A 77 -5.97 5.26 -9.74
N ASP A 78 -6.97 4.61 -10.34
CA ASP A 78 -6.92 4.21 -11.73
C ASP A 78 -7.05 5.44 -12.63
N THR A 79 -5.93 5.90 -13.19
CA THR A 79 -5.86 7.01 -14.14
C THR A 79 -5.08 6.58 -15.38
N GLU A 80 -5.15 7.36 -16.46
CA GLU A 80 -4.43 7.03 -17.70
C GLU A 80 -2.90 7.08 -17.55
N SER A 81 -2.39 7.77 -16.53
CA SER A 81 -0.96 8.06 -16.36
C SER A 81 -0.46 7.86 -14.93
N ILE A 82 -0.74 6.70 -14.33
CA ILE A 82 -0.25 6.36 -12.99
C ILE A 82 1.28 6.19 -13.01
N THR A 83 1.98 7.02 -12.24
CA THR A 83 3.41 6.95 -11.99
C THR A 83 3.72 6.22 -10.68
N TYR A 84 5.00 6.00 -10.40
CA TYR A 84 5.41 5.36 -9.15
C TYR A 84 5.04 6.20 -7.91
N ASP A 85 5.11 7.53 -8.03
CA ASP A 85 4.89 8.46 -6.91
C ASP A 85 3.40 8.59 -6.52
N ASP A 86 2.50 8.13 -7.39
CA ASP A 86 1.05 8.11 -7.12
C ASP A 86 0.63 6.96 -6.19
N PHE A 87 1.52 6.01 -5.94
CA PHE A 87 1.21 4.82 -5.16
C PHE A 87 1.30 5.06 -3.64
N ILE A 88 0.20 4.80 -2.96
CA ILE A 88 0.06 4.89 -1.51
C ILE A 88 0.28 3.50 -0.90
N PRO A 89 1.15 3.33 0.11
CA PRO A 89 1.32 2.06 0.80
C PRO A 89 0.00 1.46 1.32
N ALA A 90 -0.23 0.17 1.09
CA ALA A 90 -1.48 -0.50 1.45
C ALA A 90 -1.79 -0.44 2.96
N GLY A 91 -0.78 -0.36 3.82
CA GLY A 91 -0.96 -0.15 5.26
C GLY A 91 -1.74 1.13 5.60
N LEU A 92 -1.58 2.20 4.81
CA LEU A 92 -2.34 3.45 4.99
C LEU A 92 -3.78 3.32 4.49
N VAL A 93 -4.00 2.51 3.46
CA VAL A 93 -5.35 2.16 2.97
C VAL A 93 -6.11 1.41 4.06
N ILE A 94 -5.46 0.41 4.69
CA ILE A 94 -6.03 -0.36 5.82
C ILE A 94 -6.34 0.57 7.00
N PHE A 95 -5.42 1.46 7.35
CA PHE A 95 -5.64 2.44 8.41
C PHE A 95 -6.87 3.32 8.12
N ALA A 96 -6.94 3.91 6.91
CA ALA A 96 -8.04 4.79 6.53
C ALA A 96 -9.39 4.07 6.56
N TRP A 97 -9.46 2.86 5.99
CA TRP A 97 -10.63 2.00 6.02
C TRP A 97 -11.07 1.67 7.44
N ALA A 98 -10.13 1.22 8.28
CA ALA A 98 -10.46 0.79 9.64
C ALA A 98 -10.98 1.95 10.49
N ARG A 99 -10.41 3.15 10.32
CA ARG A 99 -10.88 4.36 11.00
C ARG A 99 -12.23 4.85 10.48
N ALA A 100 -12.45 4.82 9.16
CA ALA A 100 -13.72 5.22 8.57
C ALA A 100 -14.89 4.32 9.01
N LEU A 101 -14.63 3.02 9.19
CA LEU A 101 -15.66 2.03 9.55
C LEU A 101 -15.63 1.60 11.02
N ALA A 102 -14.85 2.28 11.86
CA ALA A 102 -14.66 1.94 13.28
C ALA A 102 -14.27 0.47 13.53
N VAL A 103 -13.49 -0.12 12.62
CA VAL A 103 -12.94 -1.47 12.76
C VAL A 103 -11.77 -1.44 13.74
N PRO A 104 -11.70 -2.37 14.72
CA PRO A 104 -10.55 -2.49 15.61
C PRO A 104 -9.27 -2.74 14.81
N PHE A 105 -8.36 -1.77 14.84
CA PHE A 105 -7.08 -1.80 14.16
C PHE A 105 -6.10 -0.91 14.92
N THR A 106 -4.88 -1.41 15.11
CA THR A 106 -3.81 -0.72 15.83
C THR A 106 -2.61 -0.58 14.92
N MET A 107 -2.17 0.66 14.74
CA MET A 107 -0.90 1.01 14.10
C MET A 107 0.00 1.58 15.19
N THR A 108 1.15 0.96 15.43
CA THR A 108 2.08 1.33 16.52
C THR A 108 3.29 2.15 16.05
N ASP A 109 3.48 2.25 14.74
CA ASP A 109 4.54 3.02 14.09
C ASP A 109 4.00 3.65 12.81
N LEU A 110 4.66 4.70 12.32
CA LEU A 110 4.33 5.36 11.06
C LEU A 110 4.98 4.65 9.85
N GLU A 111 5.40 3.40 9.99
CA GLU A 111 5.99 2.60 8.91
C GLU A 111 4.91 1.73 8.27
N PRO A 112 4.29 2.16 7.16
CA PRO A 112 3.12 1.49 6.62
C PRO A 112 3.42 0.09 6.06
N GLY A 113 4.68 -0.18 5.70
CA GLY A 113 5.12 -1.51 5.28
C GLY A 113 5.15 -2.57 6.39
N LYS A 114 4.95 -2.18 7.66
CA LYS A 114 4.86 -3.10 8.80
C LYS A 114 3.42 -3.44 9.20
N VAL A 115 2.44 -2.86 8.52
CA VAL A 115 1.03 -3.15 8.78
C VAL A 115 0.70 -4.51 8.17
N PRO A 116 0.19 -5.49 8.96
CA PRO A 116 -0.29 -6.74 8.40
C PRO A 116 -1.36 -6.49 7.36
N LEU A 117 -1.14 -6.98 6.15
CA LEU A 117 -2.07 -6.91 5.04
C LEU A 117 -3.25 -7.84 5.26
N LEU A 118 -3.01 -9.00 5.87
CA LEU A 118 -4.07 -9.89 6.31
C LEU A 118 -4.37 -9.61 7.79
N PRO A 119 -5.64 -9.56 8.23
CA PRO A 119 -6.87 -9.99 7.54
C PRO A 119 -7.64 -8.88 6.78
N HIS A 120 -7.15 -7.65 6.75
CA HIS A 120 -7.96 -6.47 6.39
C HIS A 120 -7.80 -5.98 4.94
N GLY A 121 -6.70 -6.34 4.28
CA GLY A 121 -6.25 -5.75 3.02
C GLY A 121 -7.28 -5.86 1.90
N LEU A 122 -7.92 -7.03 1.74
CA LEU A 122 -8.95 -7.21 0.71
C LEU A 122 -10.14 -6.26 0.91
N TRP A 123 -10.61 -6.11 2.14
CA TRP A 123 -11.74 -5.24 2.47
C TRP A 123 -11.37 -3.77 2.31
N ALA A 124 -10.17 -3.38 2.77
CA ALA A 124 -9.68 -2.02 2.64
C ALA A 124 -9.49 -1.61 1.18
N ILE A 125 -8.93 -2.49 0.33
CA ILE A 125 -8.76 -2.26 -1.10
C ILE A 125 -10.10 -2.15 -1.83
N ARG A 126 -11.07 -3.02 -1.51
CA ARG A 126 -12.43 -2.94 -2.08
C ARG A 126 -13.13 -1.64 -1.69
N TRP A 127 -13.00 -1.25 -0.42
CA TRP A 127 -13.54 0.01 0.07
C TRP A 127 -12.90 1.20 -0.66
N ALA A 128 -11.57 1.26 -0.76
CA ALA A 128 -10.88 2.31 -1.51
C ALA A 128 -11.38 2.36 -2.97
N GLY A 129 -11.47 1.20 -3.62
CA GLY A 129 -11.99 1.04 -4.97
C GLY A 129 -13.45 1.45 -5.17
N ALA A 130 -14.25 1.50 -4.11
CA ALA A 130 -15.65 1.91 -4.14
C ALA A 130 -15.84 3.45 -4.07
N GLY A 131 -14.81 4.23 -4.39
CA GLY A 131 -14.86 5.70 -4.41
C GLY A 131 -14.28 6.39 -3.17
N HIS A 132 -13.59 5.65 -2.29
CA HIS A 132 -13.05 6.20 -1.05
C HIS A 132 -11.56 6.58 -1.10
N LEU A 133 -10.95 6.53 -2.29
CA LEU A 133 -9.54 6.92 -2.48
C LEU A 133 -9.24 8.36 -2.04
N GLY A 134 -10.21 9.29 -2.14
CA GLY A 134 -10.01 10.67 -1.64
C GLY A 134 -9.71 10.72 -0.14
N THR A 135 -10.30 9.84 0.66
CA THR A 135 -10.00 9.72 2.09
C THR A 135 -8.60 9.14 2.32
N VAL A 136 -8.22 8.13 1.53
CA VAL A 136 -6.88 7.53 1.57
C VAL A 136 -5.81 8.56 1.22
N GLU A 137 -6.02 9.38 0.19
CA GLU A 137 -5.11 10.44 -0.25
C GLU A 137 -4.91 11.50 0.85
N ARG A 138 -5.97 11.89 1.58
CA ARG A 138 -5.84 12.80 2.74
C ARG A 138 -5.02 12.19 3.87
N VAL A 139 -5.26 10.90 4.19
CA VAL A 139 -4.46 10.17 5.19
C VAL A 139 -3.00 10.08 4.77
N TYR A 140 -2.74 9.80 3.48
CA TYR A 140 -1.40 9.77 2.93
C TYR A 140 -0.70 11.13 3.05
N GLY A 141 -1.40 12.23 2.74
CA GLY A 141 -0.87 13.59 2.93
C GLY A 141 -0.51 13.90 4.39
N ALA A 142 -1.37 13.52 5.33
CA ALA A 142 -1.11 13.67 6.76
C ALA A 142 0.09 12.83 7.23
N TRP A 143 0.13 11.56 6.80
CA TRP A 143 1.25 10.66 7.07
C TRP A 143 2.56 11.22 6.52
N TRP A 144 2.57 11.69 5.26
CA TRP A 144 3.73 12.25 4.59
C TRP A 144 4.27 13.47 5.33
N GLY A 145 3.38 14.40 5.72
CA GLY A 145 3.75 15.57 6.53
C GLY A 145 4.44 15.19 7.84
N SER A 146 3.94 14.17 8.54
CA SER A 146 4.56 13.67 9.78
C SER A 146 5.82 12.84 9.55
N HIS A 147 5.92 12.12 8.43
CA HIS A 147 7.06 11.30 8.09
C HIS A 147 8.30 12.14 7.78
N TRP A 148 8.14 13.26 7.07
CA TRP A 148 9.26 14.17 6.77
C TRP A 148 9.82 14.92 7.97
N MET A 149 9.02 15.10 9.03
CA MET A 149 9.53 15.63 10.30
C MET A 149 10.60 14.70 10.93
N LYS A 150 10.65 13.42 10.56
CA LYS A 150 11.69 12.47 11.01
C LYS A 150 12.97 12.50 10.15
N THR A 151 12.92 13.05 8.94
CA THR A 151 14.01 12.94 7.94
C THR A 151 14.77 14.25 7.68
N ILE A 152 14.48 15.34 8.41
CA ILE A 152 15.21 16.62 8.29
C ILE A 152 16.73 16.39 8.46
N PRO A 153 17.58 16.73 7.47
CA PRO A 153 19.03 16.60 7.57
C PRO A 153 19.61 17.56 8.61
N GLY A 154 20.31 17.01 9.61
CA GLY A 154 21.02 17.74 10.66
C GLY A 154 21.60 16.76 11.67
N PRO A 155 22.51 17.20 12.57
CA PRO A 155 22.93 16.37 13.69
C PRO A 155 21.69 16.04 14.50
N ARG A 156 21.18 14.82 14.35
CA ARG A 156 19.96 14.38 15.04
C ARG A 156 20.24 14.56 16.52
N PRO A 157 19.50 15.43 17.23
CA PRO A 157 19.45 15.31 18.67
C PRO A 157 19.10 13.86 18.95
N ARG A 158 19.71 13.25 19.96
CA ARG A 158 19.32 11.90 20.37
C ARG A 158 17.89 12.00 20.88
N VAL A 159 16.92 11.81 19.97
CA VAL A 159 15.49 11.82 20.29
C VAL A 159 15.30 10.65 21.23
N ASP A 160 14.99 10.95 22.49
CA ASP A 160 14.70 9.90 23.44
C ASP A 160 13.38 9.18 23.07
N GLU A 161 13.15 8.04 23.71
CA GLU A 161 11.98 7.21 23.41
C GLU A 161 10.66 7.92 23.75
N ALA A 162 10.66 8.91 24.64
CA ALA A 162 9.45 9.69 24.95
C ALA A 162 9.11 10.64 23.79
N ALA A 163 10.10 11.38 23.29
CA ALA A 163 9.93 12.26 22.14
C ALA A 163 9.55 11.48 20.87
N ARG A 164 10.13 10.29 20.64
CA ARG A 164 9.74 9.41 19.54
C ARG A 164 8.27 8.97 19.64
N ARG A 165 7.83 8.56 20.83
CA ARG A 165 6.42 8.17 21.06
C ARG A 165 5.46 9.34 20.87
N ALA A 166 5.82 10.54 21.30
CA ALA A 166 5.03 11.74 21.09
C ALA A 166 4.84 12.04 19.59
N LEU A 167 5.91 12.00 18.80
CA LEU A 167 5.85 12.20 17.34
C LEU A 167 4.98 11.14 16.63
N ILE A 168 5.07 9.87 17.06
CA ILE A 168 4.21 8.82 16.51
C ILE A 168 2.75 9.09 16.85
N ALA A 169 2.45 9.43 18.12
CA ALA A 169 1.10 9.72 18.57
C ALA A 169 0.49 10.92 17.83
N GLU A 170 1.27 11.99 17.63
CA GLU A 170 0.86 13.17 16.86
C GLU A 170 0.57 12.82 15.40
N GLY A 171 1.45 12.05 14.74
CA GLY A 171 1.23 11.62 13.37
C GLY A 171 -0.02 10.74 13.21
N LEU A 172 -0.24 9.81 14.14
CA LEU A 172 -1.46 9.00 14.16
C LEU A 172 -2.70 9.86 14.36
N ALA A 173 -2.67 10.82 15.29
CA ALA A 173 -3.79 11.74 15.52
C ALA A 173 -4.10 12.59 14.27
N ALA A 174 -3.07 13.08 13.57
CA ALA A 174 -3.24 13.82 12.32
C ALA A 174 -3.88 12.95 11.22
N MET A 175 -3.43 11.70 11.08
CA MET A 175 -4.03 10.74 10.15
C MET A 175 -5.50 10.43 10.52
N GLU A 176 -5.82 10.26 11.81
CA GLU A 176 -7.20 10.05 12.27
C GLU A 176 -8.10 11.26 12.00
N ALA A 177 -7.58 12.48 12.15
CA ALA A 177 -8.29 13.70 11.82
C ALA A 177 -8.57 13.79 10.29
N ALA A 178 -7.59 13.39 9.47
CA ALA A 178 -7.72 13.38 8.01
C ALA A 178 -8.80 12.42 7.48
N VAL A 179 -9.09 11.34 8.21
CA VAL A 179 -10.22 10.44 7.89
C VAL A 179 -11.57 11.15 8.09
N LYS A 180 -11.67 12.06 9.06
CA LYS A 180 -12.93 12.70 9.46
C LYS A 180 -13.26 13.98 8.69
N SER A 181 -12.28 14.60 8.03
CA SER A 181 -12.54 15.75 7.15
C SER A 181 -13.26 15.26 5.89
N SER A 182 -14.49 15.71 5.68
CA SER A 182 -15.34 15.41 4.52
C SER A 182 -15.54 16.67 3.69
#